data_AF-A0A2S4XYY3-F1
#
_entry.id   AF-A0A2S4XYY3-F1
#
_cell.length_a   1.000
_cell.length_b   1.000
_cell.length_c   1.000
_cell.angle_alpha   90.00
_cell.angle_beta   90.00
_cell.angle_gamma   90.00
#
_symmetry.space_group_name_H-M   'P 1'
#
loop_
_entity.id
_entity.type
_entity.pdbx_description
1 polymer ?
#
loop_
_entity_poly.entity_id
_entity_poly.type
_entity_poly.pdbx_seq_one_letter_code
_entity_poly.pdbx_strand_id
1 'polypeptide(L)'
;MDDLGYTPTKLGVSEARGKAKSISSQVYDMIGVMGGKVTRPGPRVSLCDEDPDHLYKVRHTWSVYGVSEEQLKEGFERLRSSLPENGWKVVQYGRSKNAAKTLGMTADSKSEPFAVNADLWVTGESGKKEENPAILVNVVSGCLRAPDGVNLHEEY
;
A
#
# COMPACT_ATOMS: atom_id res chain seq x y z
N MET A 1 -2.53 15.68 27.35
CA MET A 1 -3.03 15.94 25.98
C MET A 1 -1.83 15.79 25.10
N ASP A 2 -1.66 14.58 24.57
CA ASP A 2 -0.49 14.14 23.85
C ASP A 2 -0.25 15.00 22.61
N ASP A 3 0.90 15.68 22.61
CA ASP A 3 1.30 16.64 21.59
C ASP A 3 1.82 15.88 20.36
N LEU A 4 0.89 15.30 19.59
CA LEU A 4 1.19 14.52 18.39
C LEU A 4 1.70 15.38 17.22
N GLY A 5 1.62 16.70 17.31
CA GLY A 5 1.96 17.62 16.22
C GLY A 5 1.00 17.56 15.00
N TYR A 6 -0.03 16.72 15.05
CA TYR A 6 -1.14 16.64 14.08
C TYR A 6 -2.43 16.17 14.77
N THR A 7 -3.57 16.32 14.10
CA THR A 7 -4.86 15.77 14.57
C THR A 7 -5.16 14.47 13.82
N PRO A 8 -5.09 13.29 14.47
CA PRO A 8 -5.42 12.02 13.83
C PRO A 8 -6.89 11.95 13.41
N THR A 9 -7.16 11.34 12.26
CA THR A 9 -8.54 11.09 11.82
C THR A 9 -9.17 10.00 12.69
N LYS A 10 -10.32 10.28 13.30
CA LYS A 10 -11.09 9.29 14.06
C LYS A 10 -11.82 8.36 13.09
N LEU A 11 -11.54 7.07 13.14
CA LEU A 11 -12.09 6.07 12.22
C LEU A 11 -12.16 4.70 12.91
N GLY A 12 -13.26 3.96 12.74
CA GLY A 12 -13.40 2.61 13.31
C GLY A 12 -12.55 1.58 12.59
N VAL A 13 -12.03 0.57 13.30
CA VAL A 13 -11.08 -0.42 12.75
C VAL A 13 -11.66 -1.18 11.56
N SER A 14 -12.92 -1.64 11.66
CA SER A 14 -13.61 -2.33 10.57
C SER A 14 -13.80 -1.43 9.34
N GLU A 15 -14.14 -0.16 9.56
CA GLU A 15 -14.28 0.82 8.48
C GLU A 15 -12.94 1.12 7.81
N ALA A 16 -11.86 1.25 8.58
CA ALA A 16 -10.51 1.43 8.06
C ALA A 16 -10.02 0.23 7.23
N ARG A 17 -10.32 -1.01 7.66
CA ARG A 17 -10.08 -2.22 6.86
C ARG A 17 -10.88 -2.18 5.55
N GLY A 18 -12.15 -1.79 5.61
CA GLY A 18 -13.02 -1.63 4.43
C GLY A 18 -12.46 -0.62 3.43
N LYS A 19 -12.03 0.55 3.90
CA LYS A 19 -11.38 1.59 3.08
C LYS A 19 -10.08 1.08 2.45
N ALA A 20 -9.20 0.44 3.22
CA ALA A 20 -7.96 -0.14 2.70
C ALA A 20 -8.23 -1.15 1.58
N LYS A 21 -9.24 -2.02 1.76
CA LYS A 21 -9.66 -2.99 0.73
C LYS A 21 -10.19 -2.29 -0.53
N SER A 22 -11.03 -1.25 -0.38
CA SER A 22 -11.57 -0.46 -1.49
C SER A 22 -10.45 0.21 -2.29
N ILE A 23 -9.52 0.87 -1.61
CA ILE A 23 -8.34 1.50 -2.23
C ILE A 23 -7.49 0.44 -2.96
N SER A 24 -7.23 -0.71 -2.32
CA SER A 24 -6.51 -1.81 -2.97
C SER A 24 -7.18 -2.29 -4.25
N SER A 25 -8.51 -2.39 -4.27
CA SER A 25 -9.25 -2.74 -5.49
C SER A 25 -9.08 -1.68 -6.58
N GLN A 26 -9.17 -0.39 -6.25
CA GLN A 26 -8.93 0.68 -7.22
C GLN A 26 -7.49 0.66 -7.76
N VAL A 27 -6.51 0.43 -6.91
CA VAL A 27 -5.09 0.28 -7.31
C VAL A 27 -4.90 -0.92 -8.23
N TYR A 28 -5.55 -2.05 -7.93
CA TYR A 28 -5.56 -3.22 -8.80
C TYR A 28 -6.13 -2.93 -10.19
N ASP A 29 -7.27 -2.23 -10.24
CA ASP A 29 -7.91 -1.85 -11.50
C ASP A 29 -7.01 -0.90 -12.31
N MET A 30 -6.33 0.05 -11.65
CA MET A 30 -5.36 0.95 -12.28
C MET A 30 -4.12 0.21 -12.82
N ILE A 31 -3.66 -0.86 -12.15
CA ILE A 31 -2.58 -1.71 -12.68
C ILE A 31 -3.05 -2.40 -13.97
N GLY A 32 -4.29 -2.89 -14.03
CA GLY A 32 -4.90 -3.39 -15.27
C GLY A 32 -4.17 -4.55 -15.94
N VAL A 33 -3.50 -5.41 -15.17
CA VAL A 33 -2.78 -6.59 -15.69
C VAL A 33 -3.76 -7.73 -15.96
N MET A 34 -3.94 -8.06 -17.22
CA MET A 34 -4.84 -9.13 -17.66
C MET A 34 -4.19 -10.51 -17.54
N GLY A 35 -4.94 -11.50 -17.04
CA GLY A 35 -4.46 -12.88 -16.90
C GLY A 35 -3.51 -13.13 -15.73
N GLY A 36 -3.23 -12.11 -14.91
CA GLY A 36 -2.41 -12.21 -13.71
C GLY A 36 -3.08 -12.95 -12.56
N LYS A 37 -2.27 -13.62 -11.74
CA LYS A 37 -2.65 -14.11 -10.42
C LYS A 37 -2.49 -13.00 -9.40
N VAL A 38 -3.31 -13.03 -8.35
CA VAL A 38 -3.32 -12.01 -7.29
C VAL A 38 -3.31 -12.69 -5.94
N THR A 39 -2.42 -12.27 -5.04
CA THR A 39 -2.48 -12.70 -3.64
C THR A 39 -3.63 -11.99 -2.94
N ARG A 40 -4.37 -12.70 -2.07
CA ARG A 40 -5.60 -12.18 -1.44
C ARG A 40 -5.57 -12.17 0.09
N PRO A 41 -4.51 -11.66 0.75
CA PRO A 41 -4.57 -11.45 2.18
C PRO A 41 -5.59 -10.35 2.52
N GLY A 42 -6.15 -10.40 3.73
CA GLY A 42 -6.97 -9.31 4.26
C GLY A 42 -6.10 -8.15 4.78
N PRO A 43 -6.65 -6.92 4.89
CA PRO A 43 -5.99 -5.82 5.58
C PRO A 43 -5.73 -6.17 7.06
N ARG A 44 -4.51 -5.90 7.52
CA ARG A 44 -4.05 -6.12 8.89
C ARG A 44 -3.96 -4.80 9.65
N VAL A 45 -4.07 -4.87 10.96
CA VAL A 45 -3.96 -3.73 11.88
C VAL A 45 -2.64 -3.84 12.64
N SER A 46 -2.04 -2.70 12.93
CA SER A 46 -0.90 -2.60 13.85
C SER A 46 -1.05 -1.31 14.66
N LEU A 47 -0.58 -1.32 15.90
CA LEU A 47 -0.57 -0.13 16.76
C LEU A 47 0.42 0.92 16.25
N CYS A 48 0.16 2.17 16.58
CA CYS A 48 1.09 3.27 16.38
C CYS A 48 1.85 3.55 17.68
N ASP A 49 3.17 3.70 17.60
CA ASP A 49 4.04 3.81 18.78
C ASP A 49 3.80 5.11 19.56
N GLU A 50 3.23 6.13 18.90
CA GLU A 50 2.94 7.43 19.49
C GLU A 50 1.86 7.38 20.58
N ASP A 51 0.87 6.50 20.45
CA ASP A 51 -0.22 6.30 21.40
C ASP A 51 -0.86 4.92 21.11
N PRO A 52 -0.23 3.82 21.56
CA PRO A 52 -0.60 2.45 21.16
C PRO A 52 -1.99 2.04 21.68
N ASP A 53 -2.51 2.70 22.70
CA ASP A 53 -3.82 2.41 23.29
C ASP A 53 -4.97 2.98 22.46
N HIS A 54 -4.72 4.04 21.67
CA HIS A 54 -5.78 4.74 20.92
C HIS A 54 -5.49 4.93 19.43
N LEU A 55 -4.24 4.80 19.00
CA LEU A 55 -3.82 4.97 17.62
C LEU A 55 -3.41 3.65 16.97
N TYR A 56 -3.88 3.47 15.74
CA TYR A 56 -3.60 2.29 14.93
C TYR A 56 -3.41 2.68 13.48
N LYS A 57 -2.83 1.77 12.70
CA LYS A 57 -2.76 1.87 11.24
C LYS A 57 -3.18 0.57 10.60
N VAL A 58 -3.72 0.68 9.39
CA VAL A 58 -4.09 -0.46 8.55
C VAL A 58 -3.06 -0.62 7.45
N ARG A 59 -2.65 -1.87 7.20
CA ARG A 59 -1.80 -2.24 6.06
C ARG A 59 -2.47 -3.34 5.27
N HIS A 60 -2.52 -3.17 3.96
CA HIS A 60 -2.99 -4.19 3.03
C HIS A 60 -1.94 -4.44 1.95
N THR A 61 -1.14 -5.48 2.18
CA THR A 61 -0.07 -5.90 1.28
C THR A 61 -0.57 -7.01 0.37
N TRP A 62 -0.38 -6.89 -0.95
CA TRP A 62 -0.75 -7.92 -1.92
C TRP A 62 0.10 -7.77 -3.18
N SER A 63 0.00 -8.71 -4.12
CA SER A 63 0.82 -8.72 -5.33
C SER A 63 0.07 -9.25 -6.54
N VAL A 64 0.44 -8.77 -7.73
CA VAL A 64 0.08 -9.36 -9.04
C VAL A 64 1.29 -10.07 -9.62
N TYR A 65 1.10 -11.29 -10.11
CA TYR A 65 2.18 -12.13 -10.63
C TYR A 65 1.67 -13.17 -11.65
N GLY A 66 2.56 -14.01 -12.18
CA GLY A 66 2.18 -15.12 -13.07
C GLY A 66 1.90 -14.72 -14.53
N VAL A 67 2.39 -13.55 -14.93
CA VAL A 67 2.38 -13.03 -16.31
C VAL A 67 3.80 -12.63 -16.72
N SER A 68 3.98 -12.17 -17.96
CA SER A 68 5.31 -11.76 -18.41
C SER A 68 5.84 -10.54 -17.67
N GLU A 69 7.17 -10.41 -17.61
CA GLU A 69 7.85 -9.24 -17.07
C GLU A 69 7.43 -7.94 -17.78
N GLU A 70 7.18 -8.01 -19.08
CA GLU A 70 6.72 -6.88 -19.90
C GLU A 70 5.32 -6.42 -19.47
N GLN A 71 4.39 -7.34 -19.26
CA GLN A 71 3.05 -7.01 -18.78
C GLN A 71 3.09 -6.37 -17.37
N LEU A 72 4.00 -6.82 -16.50
CA LEU A 72 4.18 -6.21 -15.18
C LEU A 72 4.76 -4.79 -15.29
N LYS A 73 5.74 -4.57 -16.18
CA LYS A 73 6.29 -3.23 -16.45
C LYS A 73 5.21 -2.28 -16.97
N GLU A 74 4.42 -2.72 -17.96
CA GLU A 74 3.31 -1.94 -18.50
C GLU A 74 2.26 -1.63 -17.42
N GLY A 75 1.90 -2.60 -16.59
CA GLY A 75 0.97 -2.41 -15.49
C GLY A 75 1.48 -1.42 -14.43
N PHE A 76 2.78 -1.45 -14.14
CA PHE A 76 3.42 -0.52 -13.21
C PHE A 76 3.44 0.92 -13.73
N GLU A 77 3.77 1.12 -15.01
CA GLU A 77 3.75 2.44 -15.65
C GLU A 77 2.32 2.99 -15.81
N ARG A 78 1.34 2.10 -16.08
CA ARG A 78 -0.08 2.47 -16.07
C ARG A 78 -0.50 2.97 -14.69
N LEU A 79 -0.19 2.23 -13.63
CA LEU A 79 -0.47 2.66 -12.26
C LEU A 79 0.13 4.03 -11.95
N ARG A 80 1.40 4.26 -12.33
CA ARG A 80 2.06 5.55 -12.13
C ARG A 80 1.32 6.70 -12.82
N SER A 81 0.81 6.47 -14.03
CA SER A 81 0.10 7.48 -14.83
C SER A 81 -1.32 7.72 -14.31
N SER A 82 -2.02 6.66 -13.91
CA SER A 82 -3.41 6.73 -13.43
C SER A 82 -3.53 7.28 -12.00
N LEU A 83 -2.54 7.09 -11.13
CA LEU A 83 -2.58 7.57 -9.75
C LEU A 83 -2.87 9.10 -9.66
N PRO A 84 -2.11 9.99 -10.35
CA PRO A 84 -2.41 11.42 -10.37
C PRO A 84 -3.80 11.80 -10.86
N GLU A 85 -4.30 11.09 -11.87
CA GLU A 85 -5.65 11.29 -12.44
C GLU A 85 -6.76 10.92 -11.44
N ASN A 86 -6.46 10.00 -10.53
CA ASN A 86 -7.38 9.50 -9.50
C ASN A 86 -7.15 10.13 -8.12
N GLY A 87 -6.61 11.35 -8.07
CA GLY A 87 -6.51 12.12 -6.83
C GLY A 87 -5.33 11.73 -5.93
N TRP A 88 -4.34 11.01 -6.45
CA TRP A 88 -3.10 10.71 -5.72
C TRP A 88 -1.97 11.67 -6.11
N LYS A 89 -0.94 11.78 -5.28
CA LYS A 89 0.29 12.52 -5.57
C LYS A 89 1.46 11.56 -5.45
N VAL A 90 2.16 11.31 -6.55
CA VAL A 90 3.42 10.54 -6.51
C VAL A 90 4.48 11.39 -5.82
N VAL A 91 4.92 10.97 -4.63
CA VAL A 91 5.90 11.66 -3.80
C VAL A 91 7.30 11.05 -3.92
N GLN A 92 7.38 9.80 -4.36
CA GLN A 92 8.64 9.11 -4.61
C GLN A 92 8.52 8.22 -5.85
N TYR A 93 9.54 8.24 -6.69
CA TYR A 93 9.68 7.35 -7.83
C TYR A 93 11.16 7.12 -8.14
N GLY A 94 11.59 5.87 -8.20
CA GLY A 94 12.98 5.56 -8.53
C GLY A 94 13.40 4.15 -8.19
N ARG A 95 14.67 3.85 -8.47
CA ARG A 95 15.26 2.54 -8.17
C ARG A 95 15.92 2.53 -6.80
N SER A 96 15.80 1.42 -6.09
CA SER A 96 16.56 1.16 -4.87
C SER A 96 18.06 1.16 -5.14
N LYS A 97 18.86 1.50 -4.12
CA LYS A 97 20.34 1.54 -4.19
C LYS A 97 21.00 0.18 -3.88
N ASN A 98 20.28 -0.92 -4.03
CA ASN A 98 20.77 -2.28 -3.80
C ASN A 98 20.94 -3.05 -5.12
N ALA A 99 21.44 -4.29 -5.06
CA ALA A 99 21.73 -5.10 -6.24
C ALA A 99 20.48 -5.42 -7.09
N ALA A 100 19.31 -5.57 -6.48
CA ALA A 100 18.04 -5.76 -7.18
C ALA A 100 17.64 -4.54 -8.03
N LYS A 101 18.05 -3.32 -7.61
CA LYS A 101 17.66 -2.05 -8.25
C LYS A 101 16.15 -1.95 -8.50
N THR A 102 15.34 -2.48 -7.59
CA THR A 102 13.88 -2.52 -7.64
C THR A 102 13.33 -1.15 -7.96
N LEU A 103 12.52 -1.05 -9.02
CA LEU A 103 11.82 0.19 -9.35
C LEU A 103 10.60 0.28 -8.44
N GLY A 104 10.54 1.33 -7.62
CA GLY A 104 9.47 1.55 -6.65
C GLY A 104 8.86 2.93 -6.80
N MET A 105 7.65 3.06 -6.29
CA MET A 105 6.97 4.34 -6.15
C MET A 105 6.13 4.41 -4.89
N THR A 106 5.98 5.64 -4.39
CA THR A 106 5.08 5.97 -3.29
C THR A 106 4.19 7.12 -3.71
N ALA A 107 2.89 6.98 -3.46
CA ALA A 107 1.90 8.00 -3.73
C ALA A 107 0.98 8.20 -2.52
N ASP A 108 0.76 9.46 -2.16
CA ASP A 108 -0.14 9.84 -1.07
C ASP A 108 -1.49 10.26 -1.63
N SER A 109 -2.58 9.86 -0.97
CA SER A 109 -3.91 10.34 -1.32
C SER A 109 -4.02 11.83 -0.99
N LYS A 110 -4.64 12.60 -1.88
CA LYS A 110 -4.90 14.03 -1.64
C LYS A 110 -6.09 14.27 -0.70
N SER A 111 -6.89 13.24 -0.40
CA SER A 111 -8.18 13.39 0.29
C SER A 111 -8.34 12.49 1.52
N GLU A 112 -7.59 11.39 1.60
CA GLU A 112 -7.68 10.42 2.68
C GLU A 112 -6.30 10.20 3.31
N PRO A 113 -6.22 9.82 4.59
CA PRO A 113 -4.95 9.53 5.28
C PRO A 113 -4.40 8.16 4.86
N PHE A 114 -4.17 7.96 3.57
CA PHE A 114 -3.66 6.72 2.98
C PHE A 114 -2.54 7.00 1.98
N ALA A 115 -1.59 6.08 1.93
CA ALA A 115 -0.53 6.02 0.96
C ALA A 115 -0.51 4.65 0.27
N VAL A 116 -0.04 4.65 -0.97
CA VAL A 116 0.24 3.45 -1.76
C VAL A 116 1.74 3.41 -2.00
N ASN A 117 2.36 2.30 -1.62
CA ASN A 117 3.70 1.95 -2.07
C ASN A 117 3.61 0.76 -3.03
N ALA A 118 4.25 0.87 -4.18
CA ALA A 118 4.28 -0.19 -5.18
C ALA A 118 5.71 -0.43 -5.66
N ASP A 119 6.12 -1.69 -5.71
CA ASP A 119 7.45 -2.12 -6.15
C ASP A 119 7.34 -3.13 -7.29
N LEU A 120 8.15 -2.93 -8.32
CA LEU A 120 8.27 -3.84 -9.47
C LEU A 120 9.43 -4.83 -9.25
N TRP A 121 9.08 -6.05 -8.89
CA TRP A 121 10.02 -7.14 -8.60
C TRP A 121 10.26 -7.96 -9.86
N VAL A 122 11.30 -7.61 -10.62
CA VAL A 122 11.70 -8.31 -11.86
C VAL A 122 13.16 -8.76 -11.85
N THR A 123 13.92 -8.25 -10.88
CA THR A 123 15.30 -8.62 -10.59
C THR A 123 15.37 -8.98 -9.11
N GLY A 124 15.91 -10.14 -8.78
CA GLY A 124 16.09 -10.61 -7.41
C GLY A 124 17.31 -9.98 -6.72
N GLU A 125 17.49 -10.29 -5.44
CA GLU A 125 18.54 -9.70 -4.59
C GLU A 125 19.97 -9.92 -5.09
N SER A 126 20.20 -11.00 -5.85
CA SER A 126 21.50 -11.29 -6.46
C SER A 126 21.80 -10.49 -7.73
N GLY A 127 20.89 -9.61 -8.16
CA GLY A 127 20.97 -8.87 -9.42
C GLY A 127 20.62 -9.72 -10.65
N LYS A 128 20.21 -10.97 -10.46
CA LYS A 128 19.72 -11.87 -11.50
C LYS A 128 18.22 -11.67 -11.71
N LYS A 129 17.71 -12.15 -12.84
CA LYS A 129 16.27 -12.15 -13.14
C LYS A 129 15.49 -12.85 -12.03
N GLU A 130 14.38 -12.25 -11.60
CA GLU A 130 13.48 -12.84 -10.61
C GLU A 130 12.76 -14.06 -11.18
N GLU A 131 12.68 -15.14 -10.41
CA GLU A 131 12.00 -16.38 -10.83
C GLU A 131 10.48 -16.18 -10.84
N ASN A 132 9.97 -15.42 -9.87
CA ASN A 132 8.56 -15.14 -9.71
C ASN A 132 8.33 -13.62 -9.77
N PRO A 133 8.41 -13.00 -10.97
CA PRO A 133 8.28 -11.57 -11.09
C PRO A 133 6.86 -11.12 -10.69
N ALA A 134 6.79 -9.97 -10.03
CA ALA A 134 5.54 -9.44 -9.49
C ALA A 134 5.54 -7.91 -9.40
N ILE A 135 4.35 -7.35 -9.28
CA ILE A 135 4.16 -6.02 -8.68
C ILE A 135 3.71 -6.27 -7.24
N LEU A 136 4.50 -5.83 -6.26
CA LEU A 136 4.11 -5.80 -4.85
C LEU A 136 3.44 -4.45 -4.56
N VAL A 137 2.28 -4.48 -3.90
CA VAL A 137 1.52 -3.30 -3.50
C VAL A 137 1.30 -3.33 -2.00
N ASN A 138 1.52 -2.17 -1.37
CA ASN A 138 1.23 -1.90 0.02
C ASN A 138 0.32 -0.67 0.10
N VAL A 139 -0.94 -0.88 0.47
CA VAL A 139 -1.83 0.22 0.88
C VAL A 139 -1.69 0.39 2.39
N VAL A 140 -1.35 1.60 2.84
CA VAL A 140 -1.12 1.89 4.26
C VAL A 140 -1.84 3.16 4.68
N SER A 141 -2.51 3.13 5.82
CA SER A 141 -3.05 4.36 6.42
C SER A 141 -1.98 5.11 7.20
N GLY A 142 -2.19 6.41 7.39
CA GLY A 142 -1.61 7.11 8.54
C GLY A 142 -2.11 6.52 9.86
N CYS A 143 -1.60 7.03 10.97
CA CYS A 143 -2.13 6.68 12.28
C CYS A 143 -3.53 7.29 12.47
N LEU A 144 -4.50 6.41 12.66
CA LEU A 144 -5.92 6.70 12.85
C LEU A 144 -6.23 6.58 14.33
N ARG A 145 -7.18 7.39 14.82
CA ARG A 145 -7.67 7.28 16.19
C ARG A 145 -8.90 6.38 16.24
N ALA A 146 -8.84 5.38 17.12
CA ALA A 146 -9.98 4.52 17.38
C ALA A 146 -11.12 5.31 18.04
N PRO A 147 -12.39 4.93 17.81
CA PRO A 147 -13.51 5.40 18.61
C PRO A 147 -13.36 5.09 20.10
N ASP A 148 -13.97 5.90 20.95
CA ASP A 148 -13.88 5.72 22.40
C ASP A 148 -14.49 4.37 22.79
N GLY A 149 -13.82 3.64 23.69
CA GLY A 149 -14.25 2.32 24.14
C GLY A 149 -13.85 1.14 23.23
N VAL A 150 -13.15 1.38 22.11
CA VAL A 150 -12.56 0.31 21.30
C VAL A 150 -11.28 -0.19 21.94
N ASN A 151 -11.18 -1.50 22.18
CA ASN A 151 -9.95 -2.14 22.62
C ASN A 151 -9.12 -2.59 21.42
N LEU A 152 -8.06 -1.85 21.10
CA LEU A 152 -7.18 -2.17 19.97
C LEU A 152 -6.42 -3.50 20.13
N HIS A 153 -6.30 -4.02 21.35
CA HIS A 153 -5.63 -5.31 21.60
C HIS A 153 -6.41 -6.53 21.16
N GLU A 154 -7.70 -6.38 20.89
CA GLU A 154 -8.56 -7.44 20.34
C GLU A 154 -8.63 -7.40 18.80
N GLU A 155 -7.98 -6.41 18.19
CA GLU A 155 -8.12 -6.09 16.76
C GLU A 155 -6.88 -6.44 15.91
N TYR A 156 -5.74 -6.83 16.48
CA TYR A 156 -4.52 -7.17 15.74
C TYR A 156 -4.24 -8.67 15.59
#